data_AF-A0A1V0FY82-F1
#
_entry.id   AF-A0A1V0FY82-F1
#
_cell.length_a   1.000
_cell.length_b   1.000
_cell.length_c   1.000
_cell.angle_alpha   90.00
_cell.angle_beta   90.00
_cell.angle_gamma   90.00
#
_symmetry.space_group_name_H-M   'P 1'
#
loop_
_entity.id
_entity.type
_entity.pdbx_description
1 polymer ?
#
loop_
_entity_poly.entity_id
_entity_poly.type
_entity_poly.pdbx_seq_one_letter_code
_entity_poly.pdbx_strand_id
1 'polypeptide(L)'
;MLAAALFLALILTRLSDRSAADIGDGANIYEFKQLCRLPGLARHGIKAPTTTEEGLQAYQKIQELNMMLNPPQWQAMFKKDAQGNEWPQKPPKDLEQTTNWAAFWSEWATAAKAIDEHETLSNLKKEANLESLSKEQWEAARSRIAAVAAKAHETYIKLKEAKAETNNDDAKQAVKLIAEEVYGKEQSPEMSVDATATFDGESDDRTNNCKVKTRNPGQKTVVATIICLCARTATNFEKNSCFYANAGTAAWNGQKSAAQTQWDAISKYCG
;
A
#
# COMPACT_ATOMS: atom_id res chain seq x y z
N MET A 1 -7.33 22.13 3.18
CA MET A 1 -7.55 23.24 2.22
C MET A 1 -6.31 24.09 1.97
N LEU A 2 -5.64 24.65 3.00
CA LEU A 2 -4.43 25.49 2.79
C LEU A 2 -3.24 24.76 2.16
N ALA A 3 -2.97 23.50 2.55
CA ALA A 3 -1.82 22.75 2.04
C ALA A 3 -1.97 22.35 0.56
N ALA A 4 -3.17 21.95 0.13
CA ALA A 4 -3.47 21.65 -1.27
C ALA A 4 -3.41 22.91 -2.16
N ALA A 5 -3.91 24.05 -1.66
CA ALA A 5 -3.79 25.33 -2.33
C ALA A 5 -2.32 25.80 -2.46
N LEU A 6 -1.48 25.54 -1.45
CA LEU A 6 -0.04 25.83 -1.51
C LEU A 6 0.69 24.96 -2.53
N PHE A 7 0.36 23.67 -2.61
CA PHE A 7 0.98 22.76 -3.59
C PHE A 7 0.57 23.13 -5.03
N LEU A 8 -0.70 23.50 -5.24
CA LEU A 8 -1.17 23.99 -6.54
C LEU A 8 -0.51 25.34 -6.91
N ALA A 9 -0.36 26.25 -5.95
CA ALA A 9 0.30 27.54 -6.16
C ALA A 9 1.81 27.41 -6.48
N LEU A 10 2.50 26.43 -5.89
CA LEU A 10 3.91 26.14 -6.18
C LEU A 10 4.12 25.55 -7.58
N ILE A 11 3.14 24.82 -8.12
CA ILE A 11 3.18 24.32 -9.51
C ILE A 11 2.90 25.47 -10.50
N LEU A 12 1.97 26.36 -10.17
CA LEU A 12 1.56 27.46 -11.06
C LEU A 12 2.57 28.62 -11.15
N THR A 13 3.42 28.82 -10.14
CA THR A 13 4.45 29.89 -10.15
C THR A 13 5.66 29.58 -11.04
N ARG A 14 5.77 28.38 -11.60
CA ARG A 14 6.81 28.00 -12.59
C ARG A 14 6.37 28.21 -14.04
N LEU A 15 5.16 28.73 -14.28
CA LEU A 15 4.60 28.99 -15.62
C LEU A 15 5.06 30.31 -16.26
N SER A 16 5.85 31.12 -15.57
CA SER A 16 6.43 32.34 -16.12
C SER A 16 7.66 32.01 -16.97
N ASP A 17 7.42 31.64 -18.23
CA ASP A 17 8.28 31.90 -19.42
C ASP A 17 8.06 30.85 -20.52
N ARG A 18 6.82 30.75 -21.04
CA ARG A 18 6.58 30.09 -22.33
C ARG A 18 5.75 30.99 -23.23
N SER A 19 6.42 31.89 -23.92
CA SER A 19 5.91 32.67 -25.06
C SER A 19 5.90 31.82 -26.34
N ALA A 20 5.16 30.71 -26.33
CA ALA A 20 4.70 30.04 -27.54
C ALA A 20 3.19 30.34 -27.68
N ALA A 21 2.77 30.86 -28.83
CA ALA A 21 1.38 31.28 -29.05
C ALA A 21 0.36 30.12 -28.99
N ASP A 22 0.82 28.86 -29.05
CA ASP A 22 0.01 27.66 -28.95
C ASP A 22 0.60 26.66 -27.95
N ILE A 23 -0.28 25.93 -27.26
CA ILE A 23 0.11 24.80 -26.40
C ILE A 23 0.40 23.59 -27.30
N GLY A 24 1.68 23.30 -27.49
CA GLY A 24 2.15 22.19 -28.32
C GLY A 24 1.99 20.80 -27.68
N ASP A 25 2.32 19.76 -28.45
CA ASP A 25 2.36 18.39 -27.95
C ASP A 25 3.32 18.29 -26.75
N GLY A 26 2.86 17.62 -25.69
CA GLY A 26 3.65 17.34 -24.50
C GLY A 26 3.91 18.52 -23.55
N ALA A 27 3.33 19.71 -23.83
CA ALA A 27 3.57 20.93 -23.03
C ALA A 27 3.27 20.80 -21.53
N ASN A 28 2.32 19.94 -21.15
CA ASN A 28 1.81 19.71 -19.79
C ASN A 28 2.16 18.30 -19.24
N ILE A 29 3.10 17.57 -19.86
CA ILE A 29 3.46 16.19 -19.44
C ILE A 29 3.91 16.16 -17.97
N TYR A 30 4.64 17.17 -17.52
CA TYR A 30 5.16 17.21 -16.16
C TYR A 30 4.01 17.30 -15.14
N GLU A 31 3.12 18.28 -15.33
CA GLU A 31 1.93 18.52 -14.52
C GLU A 31 1.02 17.30 -14.51
N PHE A 32 0.79 16.72 -15.69
CA PHE A 32 0.00 15.50 -15.85
C PHE A 32 0.56 14.34 -15.02
N LYS A 33 1.87 14.09 -15.09
CA LYS A 33 2.52 13.02 -14.30
C LYS A 33 2.42 13.24 -12.80
N GLN A 34 2.49 14.49 -12.33
CA GLN A 34 2.31 14.77 -10.90
C GLN A 34 0.86 14.54 -10.47
N LEU A 35 -0.11 15.02 -11.26
CA LEU A 35 -1.52 14.91 -10.95
C LEU A 35 -2.02 13.46 -11.02
N CYS A 36 -1.51 12.64 -11.95
CA CYS A 36 -1.87 11.23 -12.14
C CYS A 36 -1.58 10.33 -10.92
N ARG A 37 -0.70 10.73 -10.01
CA ARG A 37 -0.43 9.98 -8.78
C ARG A 37 -1.65 9.91 -7.87
N LEU A 38 -2.48 10.95 -7.86
CA LEU A 38 -3.63 11.08 -6.96
C LEU A 38 -4.80 10.17 -7.38
N PRO A 39 -5.24 10.11 -8.66
CA PRO A 39 -6.22 9.12 -9.12
C PRO A 39 -5.81 7.67 -8.92
N GLY A 40 -4.53 7.33 -9.06
CA GLY A 40 -4.03 6.00 -8.76
C GLY A 40 -4.21 5.63 -7.29
N LEU A 41 -3.85 6.55 -6.39
CA LEU A 41 -4.01 6.38 -4.95
C LEU A 41 -5.50 6.37 -4.53
N ALA A 42 -6.32 7.24 -5.09
CA ALA A 42 -7.77 7.26 -4.84
C ALA A 42 -8.45 5.96 -5.27
N ARG A 43 -8.05 5.38 -6.41
CA ARG A 43 -8.66 4.14 -6.93
C ARG A 43 -8.18 2.89 -6.22
N HIS A 44 -6.88 2.80 -5.94
CA HIS A 44 -6.28 1.55 -5.44
C HIS A 44 -5.97 1.58 -3.94
N GLY A 45 -6.13 2.72 -3.29
CA GLY A 45 -5.73 2.93 -1.90
C GLY A 45 -4.22 2.78 -1.69
N ILE A 46 -3.83 2.75 -0.42
CA ILE A 46 -2.48 2.40 -0.03
C ILE A 46 -2.40 0.87 -0.06
N LYS A 47 -1.51 0.32 -0.90
CA LYS A 47 -1.30 -1.13 -0.92
C LYS A 47 -0.66 -1.54 0.41
N ALA A 48 -1.40 -2.32 1.19
CA ALA A 48 -0.84 -2.97 2.37
C ALA A 48 0.24 -3.98 1.94
N PRO A 49 1.39 -4.03 2.61
CA PRO A 49 2.33 -5.13 2.41
C PRO A 49 1.64 -6.44 2.84
N THR A 50 1.74 -7.46 2.00
CA THR A 50 1.15 -8.77 2.25
C THR A 50 2.24 -9.81 2.51
N THR A 51 2.00 -10.69 3.48
CA THR A 51 2.70 -11.97 3.56
C THR A 51 2.01 -12.93 2.60
N THR A 52 2.76 -13.67 1.78
CA THR A 52 2.18 -14.81 1.07
C THR A 52 1.99 -15.98 2.04
N GLU A 53 1.13 -16.94 1.68
CA GLU A 53 0.92 -18.13 2.50
C GLU A 53 2.23 -18.90 2.69
N GLU A 54 3.05 -18.98 1.65
CA GLU A 54 4.37 -19.62 1.67
C GLU A 54 5.33 -18.89 2.63
N GLY A 55 5.28 -17.56 2.68
CA GLY A 55 6.10 -16.76 3.59
C GLY A 55 5.74 -16.99 5.06
N LEU A 56 4.45 -17.16 5.37
CA LEU A 56 3.98 -17.49 6.71
C LEU A 56 4.38 -18.92 7.11
N GLN A 57 4.20 -19.88 6.21
CA GLN A 57 4.62 -21.27 6.44
C GLN A 57 6.14 -21.36 6.65
N ALA A 58 6.94 -20.64 5.86
CA ALA A 58 8.39 -20.60 6.05
C ALA A 58 8.78 -20.03 7.41
N TYR A 59 8.12 -18.96 7.85
CA TYR A 59 8.30 -18.39 9.18
C TYR A 59 8.00 -19.41 10.29
N GLN A 60 6.85 -20.09 10.21
CA GLN A 60 6.44 -21.10 11.19
C GLN A 60 7.45 -22.26 11.26
N LYS A 61 7.85 -22.80 10.11
CA LYS A 61 8.87 -23.86 10.03
C LYS A 61 10.20 -23.44 10.65
N ILE A 62 10.63 -22.19 10.48
CA ILE A 62 11.85 -21.67 11.13
C ILE A 62 11.71 -21.66 12.66
N GLN A 63 10.54 -21.28 13.19
CA GLN A 63 10.29 -21.27 14.64
C GLN A 63 10.18 -22.69 15.20
N GLU A 64 9.55 -23.61 14.48
CA GLU A 64 9.50 -25.04 14.83
C GLU A 64 10.89 -25.66 14.86
N LEU A 65 11.72 -25.37 13.84
CA LEU A 65 13.11 -25.81 13.78
C LEU A 65 13.93 -25.28 14.96
N ASN A 66 13.76 -24.00 15.28
CA ASN A 66 14.38 -23.39 16.45
C ASN A 66 13.93 -24.05 17.76
N MET A 67 12.63 -24.32 17.92
CA MET A 67 12.09 -25.00 19.10
C MET A 67 12.65 -26.42 19.24
N MET A 68 12.66 -27.19 18.15
CA MET A 68 13.19 -28.57 18.13
C MET A 68 14.67 -28.64 18.51
N LEU A 69 15.48 -27.69 18.04
CA LEU A 69 16.92 -27.66 18.33
C LEU A 69 17.24 -27.22 19.77
N ASN A 70 16.27 -26.68 20.51
CA ASN A 70 16.47 -26.32 21.91
C ASN A 70 16.43 -27.54 22.86
N PRO A 71 17.04 -27.45 24.06
CA PRO A 71 17.17 -28.58 24.98
C PRO A 71 15.81 -29.10 25.46
N PRO A 72 15.69 -30.39 25.79
CA PRO A 72 14.43 -30.97 26.27
C PRO A 72 13.82 -30.24 27.46
N GLN A 73 14.66 -29.77 28.40
CA GLN A 73 14.23 -28.97 29.55
C GLN A 73 13.55 -27.65 29.14
N TRP A 74 14.00 -27.04 28.04
CA TRP A 74 13.38 -25.83 27.49
C TRP A 74 12.03 -26.14 26.88
N GLN A 75 11.97 -27.18 26.04
CA GLN A 75 10.73 -27.62 25.38
C GLN A 75 9.67 -28.03 26.41
N ALA A 76 10.08 -28.67 27.51
CA ALA A 76 9.18 -29.13 28.57
C ALA A 76 8.37 -27.99 29.21
N MET A 77 8.92 -26.77 29.30
CA MET A 77 8.23 -25.60 29.87
C MET A 77 6.96 -25.23 29.11
N PHE A 78 6.85 -25.63 27.83
CA PHE A 78 5.68 -25.35 26.99
C PHE A 78 4.67 -26.49 27.00
N LYS A 79 5.03 -27.68 27.52
CA LYS A 79 4.12 -28.83 27.58
C LYS A 79 3.31 -28.83 28.86
N LYS A 80 3.96 -28.63 30.00
CA LYS A 80 3.32 -28.60 31.32
C LYS A 80 3.96 -27.53 32.21
N ASP A 81 3.13 -26.80 32.96
CA ASP A 81 3.61 -25.92 34.03
C ASP A 81 3.83 -26.69 35.35
N ALA A 82 4.32 -25.97 36.38
CA ALA A 82 4.57 -26.54 37.71
C ALA A 82 3.30 -26.98 38.45
N GLN A 83 2.12 -26.53 38.00
CA GLN A 83 0.82 -26.93 38.52
C GLN A 83 0.22 -28.11 37.74
N GLY A 84 0.89 -28.58 36.67
CA GLY A 84 0.47 -29.69 35.83
C GLY A 84 -0.47 -29.29 34.70
N ASN A 85 -0.72 -28.00 34.46
CA ASN A 85 -1.56 -27.55 33.35
C ASN A 85 -0.83 -27.75 32.03
N GLU A 86 -1.53 -28.32 31.05
CA GLU A 86 -0.98 -28.54 29.72
C GLU A 86 -1.01 -27.27 28.87
N TRP A 87 0.01 -27.09 28.04
CA TRP A 87 0.15 -25.95 27.11
C TRP A 87 -0.01 -24.59 27.79
N PRO A 88 0.81 -24.25 28.80
CA PRO A 88 0.73 -22.99 29.51
C PRO A 88 0.76 -21.79 28.54
N GLN A 89 -0.15 -20.84 28.76
CA GLN A 89 -0.31 -19.66 27.90
C GLN A 89 0.59 -18.49 28.30
N LYS A 90 1.32 -18.62 29.42
CA LYS A 90 2.23 -17.61 29.96
C LYS A 90 3.53 -18.25 30.43
N PRO A 91 4.65 -17.50 30.40
CA PRO A 91 5.91 -17.97 30.95
C PRO A 91 5.80 -18.26 32.46
N PRO A 92 6.72 -19.07 33.02
CA PRO A 92 6.90 -19.19 34.46
C PRO A 92 7.06 -17.82 35.11
N LYS A 93 6.35 -17.58 36.22
CA LYS A 93 6.27 -16.25 36.87
C LYS A 93 7.63 -15.67 37.28
N ASP A 94 8.55 -16.53 37.68
CA ASP A 94 9.92 -16.21 38.07
C ASP A 94 10.77 -15.71 36.90
N LEU A 95 10.49 -16.21 35.69
CA LEU A 95 11.18 -15.83 34.45
C LEU A 95 10.48 -14.68 33.72
N GLU A 96 9.17 -14.52 33.90
CA GLU A 96 8.37 -13.43 33.32
C GLU A 96 8.90 -12.04 33.73
N GLN A 97 9.39 -11.89 34.96
CA GLN A 97 9.86 -10.60 35.48
C GLN A 97 11.29 -10.23 35.07
N THR A 98 12.07 -11.21 34.62
CA THR A 98 13.51 -11.05 34.35
C THR A 98 13.86 -11.17 32.87
N THR A 99 12.88 -11.52 32.03
CA THR A 99 13.07 -11.78 30.61
C THR A 99 11.98 -11.11 29.77
N ASN A 100 12.22 -10.98 28.48
CA ASN A 100 11.21 -10.52 27.51
C ASN A 100 10.32 -11.66 26.98
N TRP A 101 10.30 -12.83 27.63
CA TRP A 101 9.66 -14.04 27.11
C TRP A 101 8.17 -13.88 26.87
N ALA A 102 7.48 -13.01 27.62
CA ALA A 102 6.06 -12.77 27.43
C ALA A 102 5.70 -12.38 25.98
N ALA A 103 6.56 -11.63 25.30
CA ALA A 103 6.35 -11.23 23.90
C ALA A 103 6.46 -12.40 22.91
N PHE A 104 7.21 -13.45 23.25
CA PHE A 104 7.49 -14.58 22.36
C PHE A 104 6.78 -15.87 22.77
N TRP A 105 6.22 -15.92 23.99
CA TRP A 105 5.72 -17.14 24.59
C TRP A 105 4.65 -17.84 23.75
N SER A 106 3.69 -17.08 23.23
CA SER A 106 2.62 -17.63 22.39
C SER A 106 3.16 -18.30 21.12
N GLU A 107 4.18 -17.71 20.50
CA GLU A 107 4.80 -18.26 19.30
C GLU A 107 5.62 -19.51 19.61
N TRP A 108 6.41 -19.47 20.68
CA TRP A 108 7.17 -20.62 21.15
C TRP A 108 6.26 -21.77 21.58
N ALA A 109 5.16 -21.50 22.28
CA ALA A 109 4.17 -22.49 22.67
C ALA A 109 3.51 -23.13 21.44
N THR A 110 3.22 -22.34 20.41
CA THR A 110 2.69 -22.84 19.13
C THR A 110 3.69 -23.78 18.45
N ALA A 111 4.95 -23.36 18.34
CA ALA A 111 6.02 -24.19 17.78
C ALA A 111 6.25 -25.48 18.59
N ALA A 112 6.23 -25.39 19.93
CA ALA A 112 6.38 -26.54 20.82
C ALA A 112 5.23 -27.55 20.67
N LYS A 113 4.00 -27.04 20.47
CA LYS A 113 2.83 -27.88 20.21
C LYS A 113 2.91 -28.56 18.85
N ALA A 114 3.32 -27.83 17.82
CA ALA A 114 3.50 -28.38 16.48
C ALA A 114 4.53 -29.52 16.47
N ILE A 115 5.68 -29.35 17.13
CA ILE A 115 6.71 -30.41 17.16
C ILE A 115 6.40 -31.57 18.13
N ASP A 116 5.33 -31.48 18.92
CA ASP A 116 4.84 -32.61 19.74
C ASP A 116 4.09 -33.63 18.87
N GLU A 117 3.59 -33.20 17.70
CA GLU A 117 3.02 -34.08 16.70
C GLU A 117 4.13 -34.87 15.99
N HIS A 118 4.04 -36.20 16.04
CA HIS A 118 5.08 -37.09 15.52
C HIS A 118 5.38 -36.87 14.02
N GLU A 119 4.33 -36.64 13.21
CA GLU A 119 4.48 -36.38 11.78
C GLU A 119 5.23 -35.08 11.50
N THR A 120 4.82 -33.99 12.16
CA THR A 120 5.47 -32.67 12.06
C THR A 120 6.94 -32.76 12.45
N LEU A 121 7.25 -33.39 13.58
CA LEU A 121 8.63 -33.59 14.05
C LEU A 121 9.48 -34.40 13.06
N SER A 122 8.92 -35.50 12.54
CA SER A 122 9.60 -36.39 11.58
C SER A 122 9.89 -35.66 10.27
N ASN A 123 8.89 -34.98 9.71
CA ASN A 123 9.03 -34.21 8.47
C ASN A 123 10.06 -33.09 8.63
N LEU A 124 10.03 -32.35 9.74
CA LEU A 124 10.96 -31.27 10.02
C LEU A 124 12.41 -31.77 10.10
N LYS A 125 12.66 -32.91 10.76
CA LYS A 125 13.99 -33.53 10.82
C LYS A 125 14.50 -33.95 9.46
N LYS A 126 13.63 -34.54 8.64
CA LYS A 126 13.96 -35.01 7.30
C LYS A 126 14.24 -33.85 6.35
N GLU A 127 13.36 -32.84 6.31
CA GLU A 127 13.51 -31.65 5.47
C GLU A 127 14.76 -30.85 5.82
N ALA A 128 15.08 -30.71 7.11
CA ALA A 128 16.26 -30.00 7.58
C ALA A 128 17.54 -30.89 7.60
N ASN A 129 17.46 -32.14 7.14
CA ASN A 129 18.54 -33.12 7.11
C ASN A 129 19.26 -33.27 8.47
N LEU A 130 18.48 -33.36 9.54
CA LEU A 130 18.98 -33.39 10.93
C LEU A 130 19.16 -34.79 11.50
N GLU A 131 18.66 -35.83 10.83
CA GLU A 131 18.61 -37.21 11.34
C GLU A 131 19.98 -37.82 11.65
N SER A 132 21.03 -37.32 11.00
CA SER A 132 22.40 -37.88 11.07
C SER A 132 23.42 -36.95 11.74
N LEU A 133 22.98 -35.83 12.34
CA LEU A 133 23.90 -34.88 12.95
C LEU A 133 24.56 -35.43 14.22
N SER A 134 25.87 -35.19 14.37
CA SER A 134 26.57 -35.35 15.63
C SER A 134 26.06 -34.34 16.68
N LYS A 135 26.39 -34.58 17.94
CA LYS A 135 26.04 -33.65 19.03
C LYS A 135 26.62 -32.25 18.81
N GLU A 136 27.86 -32.16 18.34
CA GLU A 136 28.53 -30.89 18.05
C GLU A 136 27.87 -30.17 16.88
N GLN A 137 27.46 -30.92 15.85
CA GLN A 137 26.71 -30.37 14.72
C GLN A 137 25.32 -29.89 15.14
N TRP A 138 24.67 -30.59 16.09
CA TRP A 138 23.38 -30.18 16.65
C TRP A 138 23.46 -28.85 17.39
N GLU A 139 24.46 -28.67 18.26
CA GLU A 139 24.66 -27.41 18.98
C GLU A 139 25.05 -26.26 18.03
N ALA A 140 25.89 -26.53 17.03
CA ALA A 140 26.21 -25.55 15.99
C ALA A 140 24.98 -25.14 15.17
N ALA A 141 24.12 -26.11 14.80
CA ALA A 141 22.85 -25.85 14.12
C ALA A 141 21.92 -25.03 14.99
N ARG A 142 21.79 -25.35 16.28
CA ARG A 142 20.97 -24.62 17.24
C ARG A 142 21.33 -23.14 17.28
N SER A 143 22.62 -22.80 17.43
CA SER A 143 23.06 -21.40 17.49
C SER A 143 22.74 -20.64 16.19
N ARG A 144 22.97 -21.27 15.03
CA ARG A 144 22.69 -20.66 13.72
C ARG A 144 21.20 -20.47 13.48
N ILE A 145 20.39 -21.49 13.77
CA ILE A 145 18.94 -21.41 13.61
C ILE A 145 18.32 -20.41 14.59
N ALA A 146 18.82 -20.30 15.82
CA ALA A 146 18.36 -19.27 16.75
C ALA A 146 18.53 -17.85 16.18
N ALA A 147 19.67 -17.56 15.53
CA ALA A 147 19.89 -16.28 14.86
C ALA A 147 18.94 -16.06 13.67
N VAL A 148 18.71 -17.10 12.85
CA VAL A 148 17.76 -17.05 11.73
C VAL A 148 16.33 -16.82 12.23
N ALA A 149 15.92 -17.52 13.28
CA ALA A 149 14.59 -17.40 13.88
C ALA A 149 14.35 -16.01 14.48
N ALA A 150 15.36 -15.44 15.16
CA ALA A 150 15.29 -14.06 15.64
C ALA A 150 15.10 -13.06 14.49
N LYS A 151 15.84 -13.24 13.38
CA LYS A 151 15.71 -12.35 12.22
C LYS A 151 14.39 -12.52 11.49
N ALA A 152 13.91 -13.74 11.35
CA ALA A 152 12.61 -14.05 10.77
C ALA A 152 11.49 -13.42 11.60
N HIS A 153 11.59 -13.50 12.93
CA HIS A 153 10.65 -12.85 13.85
C HIS A 153 10.64 -11.33 13.68
N GLU A 154 11.82 -10.68 13.70
CA GLU A 154 11.90 -9.22 13.46
C GLU A 154 11.25 -8.82 12.13
N THR A 155 11.47 -9.60 11.08
CA THR A 155 10.90 -9.35 9.75
C THR A 155 9.38 -9.53 9.75
N TYR A 156 8.88 -10.58 10.41
CA TYR A 156 7.45 -10.85 10.54
C TYR A 156 6.74 -9.76 11.35
N ILE A 157 7.35 -9.26 12.43
CA ILE A 157 6.82 -8.14 13.21
C ILE A 157 6.77 -6.86 12.38
N LYS A 158 7.85 -6.48 11.69
CA LYS A 158 7.84 -5.30 10.81
C LYS A 158 6.77 -5.37 9.73
N LEU A 159 6.54 -6.56 9.18
CA LEU A 159 5.48 -6.79 8.20
C LEU A 159 4.09 -6.60 8.81
N LYS A 160 3.87 -7.10 10.03
CA LYS A 160 2.63 -6.87 10.78
C LYS A 160 2.41 -5.39 11.10
N GLU A 161 3.44 -4.69 11.56
CA GLU A 161 3.40 -3.26 11.85
C GLU A 161 3.07 -2.45 10.60
N ALA A 162 3.78 -2.67 9.49
CA ALA A 162 3.50 -1.99 8.22
C ALA A 162 2.11 -2.31 7.67
N LYS A 163 1.61 -3.55 7.88
CA LYS A 163 0.22 -3.91 7.55
C LYS A 163 -0.78 -3.17 8.46
N ALA A 164 -0.47 -2.98 9.73
CA ALA A 164 -1.33 -2.24 10.65
C ALA A 164 -1.36 -0.74 10.30
N GLU A 165 -0.21 -0.14 10.00
CA GLU A 165 -0.11 1.27 9.58
C GLU A 165 -0.89 1.55 8.29
N THR A 166 -0.80 0.66 7.31
CA THR A 166 -1.54 0.80 6.05
C THR A 166 -3.04 0.54 6.19
N ASN A 167 -3.49 -0.09 7.28
CA ASN A 167 -4.90 -0.40 7.55
C ASN A 167 -5.50 0.39 8.72
N ASN A 168 -4.77 1.35 9.29
CA ASN A 168 -5.29 2.17 10.37
C ASN A 168 -6.36 3.15 9.86
N ASP A 169 -7.14 3.70 10.78
CA ASP A 169 -8.28 4.55 10.42
C ASP A 169 -7.85 5.87 9.80
N ASP A 170 -6.69 6.42 10.19
CA ASP A 170 -6.11 7.63 9.60
C ASP A 170 -5.74 7.42 8.13
N ALA A 171 -5.11 6.29 7.79
CA ALA A 171 -4.75 5.93 6.43
C ALA A 171 -5.99 5.73 5.56
N LYS A 172 -7.02 5.04 6.09
CA LYS A 172 -8.31 4.89 5.40
C LYS A 172 -9.00 6.23 5.20
N GLN A 173 -9.00 7.09 6.22
CA GLN A 173 -9.60 8.42 6.15
C GLN A 173 -8.86 9.31 5.15
N ALA A 174 -7.53 9.25 5.12
CA ALA A 174 -6.72 9.97 4.15
C ALA A 174 -7.05 9.55 2.71
N VAL A 175 -7.20 8.24 2.45
CA VAL A 175 -7.59 7.73 1.13
C VAL A 175 -8.99 8.21 0.74
N LYS A 176 -9.96 8.23 1.67
CA LYS A 176 -11.30 8.78 1.42
C LYS A 176 -11.27 10.26 1.05
N LEU A 177 -10.56 11.08 1.82
CA LEU A 177 -10.39 12.51 1.55
C LEU A 177 -9.71 12.75 0.19
N ILE A 178 -8.72 11.92 -0.16
CA ILE A 178 -8.08 11.99 -1.47
C ILE A 178 -9.06 11.61 -2.59
N ALA A 179 -9.89 10.58 -2.40
CA ALA A 179 -10.90 10.20 -3.38
C ALA A 179 -11.96 11.30 -3.59
N GLU A 180 -12.39 11.95 -2.51
CA GLU A 180 -13.30 13.10 -2.56
C GLU A 180 -12.70 14.27 -3.35
N GLU A 181 -11.44 14.62 -3.11
CA GLU A 181 -10.77 15.70 -3.86
C GLU A 181 -10.51 15.32 -5.33
N VAL A 182 -10.25 14.04 -5.60
CA VAL A 182 -9.89 13.60 -6.95
C VAL A 182 -11.09 13.39 -7.84
N TYR A 183 -12.17 12.81 -7.31
CA TYR A 183 -13.36 12.42 -8.08
C TYR A 183 -14.65 13.11 -7.62
N GLY A 184 -14.61 13.89 -6.54
CA GLY A 184 -15.79 14.57 -6.00
C GLY A 184 -16.71 13.65 -5.20
N LYS A 185 -16.27 12.44 -4.87
CA LYS A 185 -17.04 11.40 -4.19
C LYS A 185 -16.16 10.48 -3.36
N GLU A 186 -16.77 9.77 -2.42
CA GLU A 186 -16.06 8.75 -1.64
C GLU A 186 -15.45 7.66 -2.53
N GLN A 187 -14.39 7.03 -2.01
CA GLN A 187 -13.71 5.93 -2.68
C GLN A 187 -14.67 4.76 -2.94
N SER A 188 -14.67 4.24 -4.17
CA SER A 188 -15.30 2.99 -4.54
C SER A 188 -14.40 2.18 -5.48
N PRO A 189 -14.61 0.85 -5.60
CA PRO A 189 -13.89 0.03 -6.58
C PRO A 189 -14.09 0.50 -8.03
N GLU A 190 -15.25 1.09 -8.31
CA GLU A 190 -15.63 1.64 -9.62
C GLU A 190 -15.60 3.17 -9.58
N MET A 191 -14.39 3.73 -9.50
CA MET A 191 -14.19 5.18 -9.59
C MET A 191 -14.54 5.69 -10.99
N SER A 192 -15.79 6.13 -11.15
CA SER A 192 -16.29 6.92 -12.27
C SER A 192 -16.32 8.41 -11.97
N VAL A 193 -16.27 9.22 -13.02
CA VAL A 193 -16.44 10.66 -13.04
C VAL A 193 -17.93 10.99 -13.07
N ASP A 194 -18.41 11.63 -12.01
CA ASP A 194 -19.73 12.29 -12.02
C ASP A 194 -19.55 13.73 -12.50
N ALA A 195 -20.24 14.08 -13.58
CA ALA A 195 -20.25 15.40 -14.19
C ALA A 195 -20.51 16.53 -13.17
N THR A 196 -21.46 16.34 -12.25
CA THR A 196 -21.89 17.33 -11.26
C THR A 196 -20.93 17.44 -10.07
N ALA A 197 -20.26 16.35 -9.73
CA ALA A 197 -19.23 16.35 -8.70
C ALA A 197 -17.89 16.91 -9.23
N THR A 198 -17.65 16.82 -10.53
CA THR A 198 -16.39 17.15 -11.21
C THR A 198 -16.30 18.62 -11.61
N PHE A 199 -17.39 19.22 -12.08
CA PHE A 199 -17.39 20.58 -12.62
C PHE A 199 -18.52 21.46 -12.07
N ASP A 200 -18.18 22.67 -11.65
CA ASP A 200 -19.07 23.70 -11.11
C ASP A 200 -19.11 24.97 -11.98
N GLY A 201 -18.72 24.86 -13.26
CA GLY A 201 -18.81 25.98 -14.20
C GLY A 201 -20.25 26.50 -14.33
N GLU A 202 -20.38 27.83 -14.40
CA GLU A 202 -21.65 28.57 -14.54
C GLU A 202 -22.36 28.31 -15.87
N SER A 203 -21.64 27.76 -16.85
CA SER A 203 -22.16 27.32 -18.14
C SER A 203 -21.41 26.08 -18.59
N ASP A 204 -22.06 25.28 -19.43
CA ASP A 204 -21.56 23.96 -19.84
C ASP A 204 -20.60 24.05 -21.04
N ASP A 205 -19.54 24.84 -20.86
CA ASP A 205 -18.50 25.07 -21.86
C ASP A 205 -17.11 25.03 -21.22
N ARG A 206 -16.08 24.89 -22.06
CA ARG A 206 -14.71 24.71 -21.59
C ARG A 206 -14.20 25.94 -20.84
N THR A 207 -14.55 27.13 -21.31
CA THR A 207 -14.10 28.40 -20.71
C THR A 207 -14.58 28.49 -19.27
N ASN A 208 -15.82 28.11 -19.01
CA ASN A 208 -16.42 28.14 -17.68
C ASN A 208 -16.01 26.94 -16.82
N ASN A 209 -16.00 25.73 -17.37
CA ASN A 209 -15.64 24.51 -16.65
C ASN A 209 -14.14 24.41 -16.33
N CYS A 210 -13.27 25.12 -17.06
CA CYS A 210 -11.83 25.17 -16.78
C CYS A 210 -11.36 26.50 -16.16
N LYS A 211 -12.32 27.33 -15.73
CA LYS A 211 -12.00 28.62 -15.12
C LYS A 211 -11.48 28.44 -13.71
N VAL A 212 -10.18 28.68 -13.53
CA VAL A 212 -9.58 28.81 -12.20
C VAL A 212 -10.12 30.07 -11.52
N LYS A 213 -10.72 29.91 -10.34
CA LYS A 213 -11.17 31.01 -9.47
C LYS A 213 -10.78 30.71 -8.02
N THR A 214 -10.57 31.75 -7.22
CA THR A 214 -10.30 31.61 -5.77
C THR A 214 -11.50 31.07 -5.00
N ARG A 215 -12.72 31.31 -5.51
CA ARG A 215 -13.98 30.76 -5.00
C ARG A 215 -14.79 30.22 -6.17
N ASN A 216 -15.39 29.04 -5.98
CA ASN A 216 -16.21 28.32 -6.97
C ASN A 216 -15.49 28.15 -8.32
N PRO A 217 -14.32 27.48 -8.35
CA PRO A 217 -13.64 27.16 -9.60
C PRO A 217 -14.53 26.28 -10.48
N GLY A 218 -14.42 26.45 -11.80
CA GLY A 218 -15.18 25.64 -12.74
C GLY A 218 -14.85 24.15 -12.65
N GLN A 219 -13.59 23.85 -12.40
CA GLN A 219 -13.06 22.51 -12.16
C GLN A 219 -12.99 22.26 -10.65
N LYS A 220 -13.82 21.35 -10.15
CA LYS A 220 -13.98 21.10 -8.71
C LYS A 220 -13.03 20.02 -8.19
N THR A 221 -12.54 19.15 -9.07
CA THR A 221 -11.74 17.97 -8.70
C THR A 221 -10.40 17.91 -9.40
N VAL A 222 -9.50 17.04 -8.93
CA VAL A 222 -8.24 16.77 -9.63
C VAL A 222 -8.49 16.18 -11.02
N VAL A 223 -9.46 15.29 -11.18
CA VAL A 223 -9.84 14.76 -12.51
C VAL A 223 -10.32 15.88 -13.43
N ALA A 224 -11.14 16.80 -12.93
CA ALA A 224 -11.59 17.97 -13.69
C ALA A 224 -10.40 18.83 -14.15
N THR A 225 -9.42 19.02 -13.26
CA THR A 225 -8.17 19.76 -13.55
C THR A 225 -7.36 19.05 -14.63
N ILE A 226 -7.22 17.72 -14.55
CA ILE A 226 -6.51 16.94 -15.57
C ILE A 226 -7.24 17.04 -16.92
N ILE A 227 -8.58 16.89 -16.95
CA ILE A 227 -9.36 17.06 -18.18
C ILE A 227 -9.11 18.45 -18.78
N CYS A 228 -9.15 19.51 -17.97
CA CYS A 228 -8.88 20.86 -18.44
C CYS A 228 -7.47 21.04 -19.00
N LEU A 229 -6.45 20.42 -18.40
CA LEU A 229 -5.08 20.51 -18.87
C LEU A 229 -4.80 19.66 -20.12
N CYS A 230 -5.57 18.60 -20.34
CA CYS A 230 -5.19 17.53 -21.28
C CYS A 230 -6.20 17.27 -22.41
N ALA A 231 -7.47 17.58 -22.22
CA ALA A 231 -8.48 17.37 -23.25
C ALA A 231 -8.33 18.41 -24.35
N ARG A 232 -8.09 17.93 -25.58
CA ARG A 232 -7.98 18.79 -26.76
C ARG A 232 -9.31 19.42 -27.15
N THR A 233 -9.25 20.49 -27.92
CA THR A 233 -10.42 21.12 -28.57
C THR A 233 -10.34 20.91 -30.08
N ALA A 234 -11.41 21.29 -30.79
CA ALA A 234 -11.42 21.30 -32.25
C ALA A 234 -10.61 22.47 -32.85
N THR A 235 -10.38 23.54 -32.07
CA THR A 235 -9.65 24.75 -32.46
C THR A 235 -8.89 25.34 -31.26
N ASN A 236 -7.69 25.89 -31.48
CA ASN A 236 -6.88 26.60 -30.47
C ASN A 236 -6.46 25.76 -29.24
N PHE A 237 -6.51 24.43 -29.32
CA PHE A 237 -5.90 23.49 -28.36
C PHE A 237 -5.97 22.05 -28.92
N GLU A 238 -5.53 21.86 -30.17
CA GLU A 238 -5.77 20.61 -30.93
C GLU A 238 -4.74 19.51 -30.62
N LYS A 239 -3.61 19.89 -30.02
CA LYS A 239 -2.47 19.02 -29.72
C LYS A 239 -2.63 18.27 -28.40
N ASN A 240 -1.92 17.16 -28.25
CA ASN A 240 -1.92 16.38 -27.01
C ASN A 240 -0.95 17.01 -26.02
N SER A 241 -1.42 17.93 -25.20
CA SER A 241 -0.56 18.64 -24.24
C SER A 241 0.03 17.73 -23.16
N CYS A 242 -0.65 16.66 -22.75
CA CYS A 242 -0.27 15.87 -21.57
C CYS A 242 0.48 14.57 -21.85
N PHE A 243 0.58 14.15 -23.11
CA PHE A 243 1.23 12.90 -23.51
C PHE A 243 1.53 12.93 -25.00
N TYR A 244 2.49 12.10 -25.43
CA TYR A 244 2.76 11.89 -26.86
C TYR A 244 1.93 10.71 -27.37
N ALA A 245 1.06 10.95 -28.35
CA ALA A 245 0.26 9.91 -28.99
C ALA A 245 0.02 10.23 -30.47
N ASN A 246 0.11 9.21 -31.33
CA ASN A 246 -0.07 9.35 -32.79
C ASN A 246 -1.52 9.70 -33.16
N ALA A 247 -2.49 9.15 -32.41
CA ALA A 247 -3.88 9.58 -32.43
C ALA A 247 -4.18 10.17 -31.05
N GLY A 248 -4.57 11.45 -31.00
CA GLY A 248 -4.95 12.03 -29.71
C GLY A 248 -6.39 11.79 -29.32
N THR A 249 -6.78 12.35 -28.18
CA THR A 249 -8.14 12.18 -27.63
C THR A 249 -9.20 12.84 -28.51
N ALA A 250 -10.47 12.46 -28.32
CA ALA A 250 -11.57 13.12 -29.02
C ALA A 250 -11.66 14.60 -28.59
N ALA A 251 -11.95 15.49 -29.53
CA ALA A 251 -12.16 16.90 -29.24
C ALA A 251 -13.28 17.08 -28.19
N TRP A 252 -13.01 17.92 -27.20
CA TRP A 252 -13.92 18.25 -26.13
C TRP A 252 -14.30 19.72 -26.20
N ASN A 253 -15.59 19.99 -26.29
CA ASN A 253 -16.16 21.35 -26.28
C ASN A 253 -16.36 21.90 -24.86
N GLY A 254 -16.05 21.11 -23.83
CA GLY A 254 -16.21 21.50 -22.44
C GLY A 254 -17.44 20.94 -21.74
N GLN A 255 -18.29 20.18 -22.42
CA GLN A 255 -19.52 19.65 -21.82
C GLN A 255 -19.23 18.69 -20.66
N LYS A 256 -19.88 18.92 -19.51
CA LYS A 256 -19.76 18.14 -18.27
C LYS A 256 -20.16 16.68 -18.51
N SER A 257 -21.17 16.43 -19.34
CA SER A 257 -21.65 15.09 -19.69
C SER A 257 -20.59 14.21 -20.37
N ALA A 258 -19.61 14.83 -21.05
CA ALA A 258 -18.51 14.12 -21.71
C ALA A 258 -17.28 13.91 -20.80
N ALA A 259 -17.32 14.35 -19.53
CA ALA A 259 -16.19 14.29 -18.62
C ALA A 259 -15.65 12.87 -18.41
N GLN A 260 -16.54 11.89 -18.24
CA GLN A 260 -16.17 10.48 -18.11
C GLN A 260 -15.42 9.99 -19.35
N THR A 261 -15.94 10.25 -20.55
CA THR A 261 -15.30 9.84 -21.81
C THR A 261 -13.91 10.45 -21.97
N GLN A 262 -13.74 11.73 -21.60
CA GLN A 262 -12.42 12.36 -21.62
C GLN A 262 -11.48 11.74 -20.60
N TRP A 263 -11.95 11.48 -19.38
CA TRP A 263 -11.15 10.83 -18.35
C TRP A 263 -10.71 9.42 -18.75
N ASP A 264 -11.59 8.61 -19.35
CA ASP A 264 -11.24 7.27 -19.83
C ASP A 264 -10.19 7.30 -20.92
N ALA A 265 -10.20 8.33 -21.77
CA ALA A 265 -9.19 8.50 -22.81
C ALA A 265 -7.84 8.97 -22.24
N ILE A 266 -7.86 9.91 -21.29
CA ILE A 266 -6.66 10.54 -20.72
C ILE A 266 -5.98 9.66 -19.67
N SER A 267 -6.74 9.04 -18.78
CA SER A 267 -6.21 8.29 -17.63
C SER A 267 -5.39 7.06 -18.01
N LYS A 268 -5.53 6.57 -19.25
CA LYS A 268 -4.69 5.51 -19.83
C LYS A 268 -3.20 5.87 -19.86
N TYR A 269 -2.88 7.16 -19.84
CA TYR A 269 -1.51 7.67 -19.89
C TYR A 269 -0.95 8.01 -18.50
N CYS A 270 -1.67 7.72 -17.41
CA CYS A 270 -1.20 7.97 -16.04
C CYS A 270 -0.15 6.97 -15.52
N GLY A 271 0.18 5.92 -16.29
CA GLY A 271 1.15 4.88 -15.95
C GLY A 271 2.46 4.99 -16.70
#